data_AF-A0A539EBC1-F1
#
_entry.id   AF-A0A539EBC1-F1
#
_cell.length_a   1.000
_cell.length_b   1.000
_cell.length_c   1.000
_cell.angle_alpha   90.00
_cell.angle_beta   90.00
_cell.angle_gamma   90.00
#
_symmetry.space_group_name_H-M   'P 1'
#
loop_
_entity.id
_entity.type
_entity.pdbx_description
1 polymer ?
#
loop_
_entity_poly.entity_id
_entity_poly.type
_entity_poly.pdbx_seq_one_letter_code
_entity_poly.pdbx_strand_id
1 'polypeptide(L)'
;LLGDVDVHGVTATLGCEQEYFLIDRTHYALRPDLMLTERTLLGAASPRGQQFEDHYFGSIPSRVLAFMEEMEFESHRLGIPIRTRHNEVAPMQFEMAPIFEEVNLANDHNALSMDIARKVALRHDFVCVFYEKPFAGLNGSGKHCNWSMATDKGENLLEPGRTPHQNLRFLAFLAVCLKAVHDHSVALRYSIANAANDLRLGANEAPPAILSCFVGDQLTKVIERVMSGSAGEDAEHFVLQMGVSKLPQLARDNTDRNRTSPFAFTGNKFEYRAVGSSANCAVPVALLNAAVADALGQMTTRLKTRIDAGAARDEAVLALLREVFTESAPIRFEGNNYSDDWRKEAETRGLPNLVDTPAAIKAFADRKHSGFLTELGIFSKDEIASRENVALERYIKQVTLEAETVLEMLETLVAPAAERQMAVTAGALRARAEFKAAGVSLGSGKDSEALSRRASALGDGLSSVLASAERLRGLLAEIDGIHDESKKARRLADDVRTLLAEVRTSADRLENLLEDGTWPLPKYREMLFVR
;
A
#
# COMPACT_ATOMS: atom_id res chain seq x y z
N LEU A 1 5.37 22.04 -27.97
CA LEU A 1 5.79 21.76 -26.58
C LEU A 1 7.13 22.43 -26.31
N LEU A 2 7.19 23.53 -25.53
CA LEU A 2 8.43 24.26 -25.17
C LEU A 2 9.46 24.54 -26.29
N GLY A 3 9.13 24.48 -27.57
CA GLY A 3 10.09 24.61 -28.69
C GLY A 3 9.97 23.51 -29.72
N ASP A 4 9.40 22.37 -29.34
CA ASP A 4 9.00 21.33 -30.28
C ASP A 4 7.74 21.76 -31.02
N VAL A 5 7.86 21.96 -32.33
CA VAL A 5 6.77 22.44 -33.21
C VAL A 5 5.96 21.32 -33.84
N ASP A 6 6.52 20.11 -33.91
CA ASP A 6 5.93 18.94 -34.59
C ASP A 6 5.25 17.94 -33.63
N VAL A 7 5.15 18.29 -32.35
CA VAL A 7 4.48 17.47 -31.31
C VAL A 7 3.03 17.91 -31.20
N HIS A 8 2.09 16.99 -31.48
CA HIS A 8 0.66 17.28 -31.46
C HIS A 8 -0.06 16.70 -30.24
N GLY A 9 0.54 15.76 -29.52
CA GLY A 9 -0.06 15.10 -28.37
C GLY A 9 0.97 14.60 -27.36
N VAL A 10 0.50 14.46 -26.13
CA VAL A 10 1.22 13.81 -25.04
C VAL A 10 0.29 12.79 -24.42
N THR A 11 0.79 11.57 -24.23
CA THR A 11 0.06 10.44 -23.71
C THR A 11 0.74 9.95 -22.44
N ALA A 12 -0.04 9.78 -21.38
CA ALA A 12 0.46 9.16 -20.15
C ALA A 12 0.66 7.65 -20.37
N THR A 13 1.65 7.09 -19.70
CA THR A 13 1.96 5.66 -19.73
C THR A 13 2.00 5.09 -18.31
N LEU A 14 1.70 3.80 -18.19
CA LEU A 14 1.62 3.10 -16.92
C LEU A 14 2.18 1.68 -17.04
N GLY A 15 3.05 1.32 -16.09
CA GLY A 15 3.43 -0.07 -15.81
C GLY A 15 3.02 -0.45 -14.38
N CYS A 16 2.20 -1.48 -14.24
CA CYS A 16 1.70 -1.94 -12.93
C CYS A 16 2.52 -3.12 -12.42
N GLU A 17 3.16 -2.97 -11.27
CA GLU A 17 3.77 -4.10 -10.54
C GLU A 17 2.69 -4.66 -9.61
N GLN A 18 2.18 -5.87 -9.90
CA GLN A 18 1.07 -6.47 -9.17
C GLN A 18 1.57 -7.53 -8.20
N GLU A 19 1.49 -7.23 -6.91
CA GLU A 19 1.77 -8.22 -5.86
C GLU A 19 0.50 -8.98 -5.45
N TYR A 20 0.69 -10.21 -4.98
CA TYR A 20 -0.36 -11.10 -4.48
C TYR A 20 0.19 -12.22 -3.61
N PHE A 21 -0.70 -12.84 -2.81
CA PHE A 21 -0.42 -14.10 -2.12
C PHE A 21 -1.09 -15.28 -2.82
N LEU A 22 -0.44 -16.44 -2.82
CA LEU A 22 -1.08 -17.71 -3.16
C LEU A 22 -1.26 -18.54 -1.88
N ILE A 23 -2.51 -18.89 -1.57
CA ILE A 23 -2.83 -19.73 -0.41
C ILE A 23 -3.36 -21.05 -0.91
N ASP A 24 -2.86 -22.17 -0.37
CA ASP A 24 -3.42 -23.49 -0.68
C ASP A 24 -4.94 -23.49 -0.46
N ARG A 25 -5.69 -23.95 -1.44
CA ARG A 25 -7.15 -23.90 -1.44
C ARG A 25 -7.76 -24.61 -0.24
N THR A 26 -7.14 -25.69 0.24
CA THR A 26 -7.61 -26.43 1.41
C THR A 26 -7.46 -25.59 2.68
N HIS A 27 -6.30 -24.97 2.87
CA HIS A 27 -6.08 -24.08 4.02
C HIS A 27 -6.99 -22.85 3.97
N TYR A 28 -7.18 -22.27 2.79
CA TYR A 28 -8.08 -21.14 2.61
C TYR A 28 -9.52 -21.50 3.00
N ALA A 29 -10.02 -22.67 2.57
CA ALA A 29 -11.37 -23.15 2.89
C ALA A 29 -11.59 -23.45 4.39
N LEU A 30 -10.52 -23.71 5.15
CA LEU A 30 -10.55 -23.95 6.59
C LEU A 30 -10.44 -22.64 7.41
N ARG A 31 -10.40 -21.48 6.73
CA ARG A 31 -10.24 -20.16 7.35
C ARG A 31 -11.41 -19.25 6.96
N PRO A 32 -12.52 -19.26 7.74
CA PRO A 32 -13.67 -18.41 7.46
C PRO A 32 -13.33 -16.92 7.32
N ASP A 33 -12.38 -16.43 8.12
CA ASP A 33 -11.87 -15.07 7.99
C ASP A 33 -11.21 -14.79 6.64
N LEU A 34 -10.34 -15.68 6.14
CA LEU A 34 -9.76 -15.53 4.81
C LEU A 34 -10.82 -15.58 3.71
N MET A 35 -11.81 -16.45 3.84
CA MET A 35 -12.89 -16.59 2.86
C MET A 35 -13.79 -15.37 2.78
N LEU A 36 -14.14 -14.80 3.94
CA LEU A 36 -15.10 -13.70 4.03
C LEU A 36 -14.44 -12.34 3.89
N THR A 37 -13.18 -12.21 4.32
CA THR A 37 -12.51 -10.90 4.45
C THR A 37 -11.22 -10.79 3.65
N GLU A 38 -10.80 -11.85 2.96
CA GLU A 38 -9.52 -11.96 2.22
C GLU A 38 -8.26 -11.75 3.09
N ARG A 39 -8.42 -11.71 4.41
CA ARG A 39 -7.32 -11.63 5.38
C ARG A 39 -7.57 -12.53 6.58
N THR A 40 -6.49 -12.83 7.28
CA THR A 40 -6.54 -13.47 8.59
C THR A 40 -6.80 -12.43 9.67
N LEU A 41 -7.90 -12.61 10.40
CA LEU A 41 -8.29 -11.73 11.50
C LEU A 41 -7.66 -12.21 12.82
N LEU A 42 -7.50 -13.52 12.96
CA LEU A 42 -6.80 -14.20 14.05
C LEU A 42 -5.60 -14.99 13.51
N GLY A 43 -4.61 -15.27 14.35
CA GLY A 43 -3.49 -16.15 14.02
C GLY A 43 -2.17 -15.69 14.61
N ALA A 44 -1.58 -16.52 15.45
CA ALA A 44 -0.28 -16.28 16.04
C ALA A 44 0.83 -16.29 14.98
N ALA A 45 1.84 -15.45 15.19
CA ALA A 45 3.02 -15.42 14.36
C ALA A 45 3.74 -16.78 14.38
N SER A 46 4.15 -17.25 13.20
CA SER A 46 4.97 -18.45 13.08
C SER A 46 6.38 -18.21 13.64
N PRO A 47 7.03 -19.21 14.29
CA PRO A 47 8.43 -19.09 14.73
C PRO A 47 9.39 -18.71 13.59
N ARG A 48 9.13 -19.24 12.39
CA ARG A 48 9.74 -18.77 11.13
C ARG A 48 8.73 -17.92 10.39
N GLY A 49 9.07 -16.68 10.11
CA GLY A 49 8.34 -15.76 9.24
C GLY A 49 9.23 -15.35 8.07
N GLN A 50 9.47 -14.05 7.92
CA GLN A 50 10.28 -13.46 6.85
C GLN A 50 11.67 -12.98 7.29
N GLN A 51 12.12 -13.36 8.50
CA GLN A 51 13.32 -12.77 9.13
C GLN A 51 14.63 -13.01 8.38
N PHE A 52 14.66 -14.00 7.48
CA PHE A 52 15.85 -14.33 6.68
C PHE A 52 15.86 -13.66 5.30
N GLU A 53 14.77 -13.00 4.89
CA GLU A 53 14.59 -12.38 3.57
C GLU A 53 14.94 -13.33 2.39
N ASP A 54 14.89 -14.64 2.65
CA ASP A 54 15.36 -15.72 1.78
C ASP A 54 14.37 -16.06 0.65
N HIS A 55 13.15 -15.54 0.76
CA HIS A 55 12.12 -15.70 -0.25
C HIS A 55 12.34 -14.77 -1.44
N TYR A 56 12.76 -13.52 -1.20
CA TYR A 56 12.92 -12.51 -2.24
C TYR A 56 13.97 -12.94 -3.28
N PHE A 57 13.55 -13.05 -4.54
CA PHE A 57 14.38 -13.61 -5.63
C PHE A 57 14.94 -15.03 -5.37
N GLY A 58 14.39 -15.75 -4.38
CA GLY A 58 14.69 -17.16 -4.13
C GLY A 58 14.10 -18.09 -5.20
N SER A 59 14.33 -19.39 -5.06
CA SER A 59 13.74 -20.39 -5.96
C SER A 59 12.22 -20.48 -5.77
N ILE A 60 11.47 -20.34 -6.89
CA ILE A 60 10.01 -20.44 -6.91
C ILE A 60 9.60 -21.92 -6.75
N PRO A 61 8.68 -22.28 -5.83
CA PRO A 61 8.17 -23.65 -5.70
C PRO A 61 7.54 -24.15 -7.01
N SER A 62 7.70 -25.44 -7.34
CA SER A 62 7.25 -26.00 -8.62
C SER A 62 5.75 -25.82 -8.91
N ARG A 63 4.89 -26.01 -7.91
CA ARG A 63 3.44 -25.80 -8.06
C ARG A 63 3.10 -24.33 -8.34
N VAL A 64 3.81 -23.41 -7.70
CA VAL A 64 3.66 -21.96 -7.95
C VAL A 64 4.17 -21.60 -9.33
N LEU A 65 5.31 -22.14 -9.75
CA LEU A 65 5.87 -21.89 -11.07
C LEU A 65 4.90 -22.35 -12.17
N ALA A 66 4.29 -23.53 -12.03
CA ALA A 66 3.28 -24.02 -12.97
C ALA A 66 2.06 -23.07 -13.06
N PHE A 67 1.59 -22.56 -11.91
CA PHE A 67 0.55 -21.52 -11.87
C PHE A 67 0.98 -20.26 -12.64
N MET A 68 2.20 -19.76 -12.39
CA MET A 68 2.70 -18.55 -13.02
C MET A 68 2.91 -18.71 -14.53
N GLU A 69 3.34 -19.89 -14.98
CA GLU A 69 3.50 -20.22 -16.41
C GLU A 69 2.17 -20.21 -17.13
N GLU A 70 1.13 -20.80 -16.54
CA GLU A 70 -0.20 -20.79 -17.14
C GLU A 70 -0.84 -19.39 -17.10
N MET A 71 -0.67 -18.65 -16.00
CA MET A 71 -1.16 -17.28 -15.89
C MET A 71 -0.50 -16.36 -16.92
N GLU A 72 0.81 -16.50 -17.13
CA GLU A 72 1.52 -15.78 -18.18
C GLU A 72 1.04 -16.18 -19.59
N PHE A 73 0.87 -17.48 -19.84
CA PHE A 73 0.38 -17.98 -21.13
C PHE A 73 -1.03 -17.43 -21.46
N GLU A 74 -1.96 -17.49 -20.51
CA GLU A 74 -3.32 -16.95 -20.69
C GLU A 74 -3.32 -15.43 -20.87
N SER A 75 -2.43 -14.72 -20.17
CA SER A 75 -2.25 -13.27 -20.31
C SER A 75 -1.74 -12.88 -21.70
N HIS A 76 -0.72 -13.57 -22.21
CA HIS A 76 -0.19 -13.35 -23.57
C HIS A 76 -1.23 -13.63 -24.65
N ARG A 77 -2.11 -14.62 -24.46
CA ARG A 77 -3.22 -14.91 -25.37
C ARG A 77 -4.23 -13.75 -25.48
N LEU A 78 -4.31 -12.90 -24.46
CA LEU A 78 -5.17 -11.72 -24.41
C LEU A 78 -4.41 -10.41 -24.71
N GLY A 79 -3.14 -10.50 -25.10
CA GLY A 79 -2.31 -9.35 -25.47
C GLY A 79 -1.66 -8.62 -24.29
N ILE A 80 -1.77 -9.15 -23.07
CA ILE A 80 -1.16 -8.54 -21.87
C ILE A 80 0.34 -8.89 -21.85
N PRO A 81 1.25 -7.89 -21.93
CA PRO A 81 2.67 -8.16 -22.13
C PRO A 81 3.41 -8.42 -20.82
N ILE A 82 3.03 -9.47 -20.08
CA ILE A 82 3.72 -9.86 -18.83
C ILE A 82 5.21 -10.10 -19.12
N ARG A 83 6.08 -9.47 -18.32
CA ARG A 83 7.53 -9.48 -18.55
C ARG A 83 8.32 -10.07 -17.40
N THR A 84 7.91 -9.79 -16.17
CA THR A 84 8.61 -10.24 -14.96
C THR A 84 7.65 -10.98 -14.04
N ARG A 85 8.19 -12.00 -13.38
CA ARG A 85 7.58 -12.70 -12.26
C ARG A 85 8.66 -13.09 -11.26
N HIS A 86 8.41 -12.93 -9.98
CA HIS A 86 9.35 -13.35 -8.93
C HIS A 86 8.64 -13.56 -7.59
N ASN A 87 9.36 -14.19 -6.67
CA ASN A 87 9.03 -14.19 -5.26
C ASN A 87 9.18 -12.79 -4.68
N GLU A 88 8.26 -12.41 -3.80
CA GLU A 88 8.37 -11.24 -2.95
C GLU A 88 9.01 -11.57 -1.59
N VAL A 89 9.12 -10.59 -0.70
CA VAL A 89 9.78 -10.75 0.62
C VAL A 89 9.04 -11.71 1.54
N ALA A 90 7.71 -11.65 1.62
CA ALA A 90 6.96 -12.57 2.48
C ALA A 90 6.83 -13.97 1.84
N PRO A 91 6.80 -15.05 2.65
CA PRO A 91 6.52 -16.39 2.14
C PRO A 91 5.17 -16.45 1.44
N MET A 92 5.12 -17.14 0.29
CA MET A 92 3.92 -17.26 -0.55
C MET A 92 3.41 -15.92 -1.12
N GLN A 93 4.20 -14.85 -1.05
CA GLN A 93 3.97 -13.59 -1.76
C GLN A 93 4.76 -13.58 -3.07
N PHE A 94 4.14 -13.07 -4.13
CA PHE A 94 4.72 -13.02 -5.45
C PHE A 94 4.35 -11.72 -6.16
N GLU A 95 5.10 -11.38 -7.20
CA GLU A 95 4.84 -10.24 -8.08
C GLU A 95 4.76 -10.69 -9.54
N MET A 96 3.91 -10.01 -10.32
CA MET A 96 3.99 -9.96 -11.77
C MET A 96 4.00 -8.52 -12.26
N ALA A 97 4.77 -8.21 -13.31
CA ALA A 97 4.73 -6.91 -13.96
C ALA A 97 4.76 -7.04 -15.50
N PRO A 98 3.84 -6.37 -16.23
CA PRO A 98 3.90 -6.24 -17.66
C PRO A 98 4.83 -5.10 -18.11
N ILE A 99 5.13 -5.07 -19.40
CA ILE A 99 5.70 -3.87 -20.04
C ILE A 99 4.67 -2.74 -19.89
N PHE A 100 5.16 -1.50 -19.71
CA PHE A 100 4.27 -0.34 -19.62
C PHE A 100 3.51 -0.12 -20.94
N GLU A 101 2.30 0.42 -20.84
CA GLU A 101 1.42 0.72 -21.96
C GLU A 101 0.80 2.12 -21.77
N GLU A 102 -0.04 2.55 -22.71
CA GLU A 102 -0.91 3.72 -22.49
C GLU A 102 -1.80 3.47 -21.25
N VAL A 103 -2.05 4.50 -20.43
CA VAL A 103 -2.69 4.37 -19.11
C VAL A 103 -4.01 3.59 -19.16
N ASN A 104 -4.90 3.89 -20.11
CA ASN A 104 -6.19 3.21 -20.18
C ASN A 104 -6.01 1.72 -20.49
N LEU A 105 -5.19 1.39 -21.48
CA LEU A 105 -4.89 0.01 -21.83
C LEU A 105 -4.20 -0.75 -20.68
N ALA A 106 -3.18 -0.14 -20.06
CA ALA A 106 -2.46 -0.72 -18.93
C ALA A 106 -3.39 -1.04 -17.74
N ASN A 107 -4.35 -0.15 -17.47
CA ASN A 107 -5.37 -0.37 -16.44
C ASN A 107 -6.27 -1.57 -16.76
N ASP A 108 -6.79 -1.64 -17.99
CA ASP A 108 -7.66 -2.73 -18.43
C ASP A 108 -6.93 -4.07 -18.42
N HIS A 109 -5.68 -4.08 -18.89
CA HIS A 109 -4.79 -5.23 -18.83
C HIS A 109 -4.48 -5.65 -17.39
N ASN A 110 -4.23 -4.71 -16.46
CA ASN A 110 -4.05 -5.05 -15.05
C ASN A 110 -5.31 -5.71 -14.47
N ALA A 111 -6.48 -5.10 -14.65
CA ALA A 111 -7.74 -5.67 -14.14
C ALA A 111 -8.01 -7.08 -14.71
N LEU A 112 -7.75 -7.28 -15.99
CA LEU A 112 -7.89 -8.57 -16.65
C LEU A 112 -6.87 -9.59 -16.13
N SER A 113 -5.61 -9.20 -15.91
CA SER A 113 -4.58 -10.07 -15.34
C SER A 113 -4.95 -10.57 -13.95
N MET A 114 -5.59 -9.73 -13.12
CA MET A 114 -6.08 -10.12 -11.80
C MET A 114 -7.19 -11.17 -11.90
N ASP A 115 -8.12 -11.03 -12.85
CA ASP A 115 -9.18 -12.02 -13.11
C ASP A 115 -8.61 -13.35 -13.61
N ILE A 116 -7.65 -13.30 -14.55
CA ILE A 116 -6.91 -14.48 -15.02
C ILE A 116 -6.23 -15.18 -13.84
N ALA A 117 -5.50 -14.44 -13.00
CA ALA A 117 -4.78 -14.99 -11.87
C ALA A 117 -5.72 -15.71 -10.88
N ARG A 118 -6.90 -15.17 -10.58
CA ARG A 118 -7.89 -15.87 -9.73
C ARG A 118 -8.38 -17.16 -10.37
N LYS A 119 -8.67 -17.15 -11.67
CA LYS A 119 -9.16 -18.35 -12.39
C LYS A 119 -8.10 -19.43 -12.52
N VAL A 120 -6.87 -19.04 -12.86
CA VAL A 120 -5.73 -19.96 -12.99
C VAL A 120 -5.37 -20.54 -11.63
N ALA A 121 -5.35 -19.73 -10.56
CA ALA A 121 -5.03 -20.21 -9.21
C ALA A 121 -5.92 -21.39 -8.80
N LEU A 122 -7.23 -21.32 -9.06
CA LEU A 122 -8.16 -22.41 -8.75
C LEU A 122 -7.88 -23.71 -9.50
N ARG A 123 -7.26 -23.65 -10.69
CA ARG A 123 -6.85 -24.84 -11.46
C ARG A 123 -5.57 -25.49 -10.92
N HIS A 124 -4.79 -24.73 -10.14
CA HIS A 124 -3.55 -25.16 -9.48
C HIS A 124 -3.74 -25.37 -7.97
N ASP A 125 -4.99 -25.56 -7.51
CA ASP A 125 -5.36 -25.74 -6.09
C ASP A 125 -4.88 -24.61 -5.16
N PHE A 126 -4.82 -23.40 -5.71
CA PHE A 126 -4.55 -22.17 -4.98
C PHE A 126 -5.76 -21.23 -4.96
N VAL A 127 -5.76 -20.31 -4.00
CA VAL A 127 -6.54 -19.07 -4.04
C VAL A 127 -5.56 -17.91 -4.15
N CYS A 128 -5.73 -17.08 -5.19
CA CYS A 128 -4.95 -15.87 -5.38
C CYS A 128 -5.61 -14.71 -4.62
N VAL A 129 -4.90 -14.16 -3.65
CA VAL A 129 -5.37 -13.11 -2.75
C VAL A 129 -4.63 -11.81 -3.04
N PHE A 130 -5.39 -10.79 -3.41
CA PHE A 130 -4.87 -9.44 -3.69
C PHE A 130 -5.09 -8.46 -2.54
N TYR A 131 -5.61 -8.90 -1.40
CA TYR A 131 -5.79 -8.05 -0.23
C TYR A 131 -4.43 -7.53 0.26
N GLU A 132 -4.37 -6.25 0.65
CA GLU A 132 -3.11 -5.54 0.91
C GLU A 132 -2.35 -6.08 2.13
N LYS A 133 -3.06 -6.67 3.09
CA LYS A 133 -2.47 -7.25 4.32
C LYS A 133 -3.14 -8.57 4.73
N PRO A 134 -2.94 -9.67 3.98
CA PRO A 134 -3.62 -10.94 4.26
C PRO A 134 -3.15 -11.58 5.57
N PHE A 135 -1.86 -11.42 5.91
CA PHE A 135 -1.24 -11.96 7.12
C PHE A 135 -0.62 -10.83 7.95
N ALA A 136 -0.88 -10.81 9.27
CA ALA A 136 -0.25 -9.81 10.14
C ALA A 136 1.20 -10.19 10.44
N GLY A 137 2.04 -9.18 10.66
CA GLY A 137 3.46 -9.37 10.95
C GLY A 137 4.34 -9.75 9.75
N LEU A 138 3.79 -9.85 8.54
CA LEU A 138 4.53 -10.07 7.29
C LEU A 138 4.44 -8.86 6.35
N ASN A 139 5.20 -8.82 5.26
CA ASN A 139 5.03 -7.80 4.21
C ASN A 139 3.61 -7.85 3.67
N GLY A 140 3.10 -6.67 3.30
CA GLY A 140 1.81 -6.54 2.63
C GLY A 140 1.99 -6.51 1.12
N SER A 141 0.89 -6.65 0.37
CA SER A 141 0.89 -6.60 -1.09
C SER A 141 0.62 -5.19 -1.62
N GLY A 142 1.52 -4.68 -2.45
CA GLY A 142 1.39 -3.41 -3.17
C GLY A 142 0.88 -3.55 -4.61
N LYS A 143 0.56 -2.41 -5.21
CA LYS A 143 0.52 -2.30 -6.68
C LYS A 143 1.27 -1.06 -7.13
N HIS A 144 2.57 -1.15 -7.41
CA HIS A 144 3.30 0.04 -7.82
C HIS A 144 2.85 0.50 -9.20
N CYS A 145 2.47 1.77 -9.30
CA CYS A 145 2.09 2.39 -10.56
C CYS A 145 3.26 3.20 -11.10
N ASN A 146 4.01 2.62 -12.03
CA ASN A 146 5.11 3.28 -12.73
C ASN A 146 4.53 4.18 -13.83
N TRP A 147 4.40 5.47 -13.52
CA TRP A 147 3.76 6.47 -14.35
C TRP A 147 4.78 7.37 -15.06
N SER A 148 4.55 7.63 -16.36
CA SER A 148 5.31 8.59 -17.15
C SER A 148 4.46 9.25 -18.25
N MET A 149 5.06 10.12 -19.06
CA MET A 149 4.42 10.81 -20.19
C MET A 149 5.31 10.76 -21.42
N ALA A 150 4.74 10.38 -22.55
CA ALA A 150 5.43 10.32 -23.84
C ALA A 150 4.75 11.23 -24.87
N THR A 151 5.53 11.86 -25.75
CA THR A 151 4.98 12.58 -26.92
C THR A 151 4.43 11.60 -27.96
N ASP A 152 3.63 12.10 -28.89
CA ASP A 152 3.19 11.37 -30.09
C ASP A 152 4.35 10.94 -31.02
N LYS A 153 5.58 11.41 -30.76
CA LYS A 153 6.82 10.97 -31.41
C LYS A 153 7.57 9.88 -30.63
N GLY A 154 7.07 9.47 -29.47
CA GLY A 154 7.68 8.46 -28.61
C GLY A 154 8.76 8.98 -27.66
N GLU A 155 8.91 10.30 -27.51
CA GLU A 155 9.90 10.87 -26.59
C GLU A 155 9.34 10.92 -25.17
N ASN A 156 10.07 10.36 -24.21
CA ASN A 156 9.72 10.41 -22.79
C ASN A 156 10.04 11.80 -22.21
N LEU A 157 9.05 12.45 -21.60
CA LEU A 157 9.16 13.80 -21.04
C LEU A 157 9.77 13.81 -19.63
N LEU A 158 9.86 12.65 -19.00
CA LEU A 158 10.51 12.45 -17.71
C LEU A 158 11.91 11.82 -17.84
N GLU A 159 12.42 11.69 -19.06
CA GLU A 159 13.78 11.23 -19.31
C GLU A 159 14.72 12.42 -19.56
N PRO A 160 15.85 12.51 -18.84
CA PRO A 160 16.88 13.50 -19.13
C PRO A 160 17.38 13.38 -20.58
N GLY A 161 17.49 14.52 -21.27
CA GLY A 161 17.89 14.59 -22.65
C GLY A 161 19.40 14.74 -22.86
N ARG A 162 19.80 14.76 -24.14
CA ARG A 162 21.21 14.93 -24.54
C ARG A 162 21.55 16.39 -24.88
N THR A 163 20.55 17.19 -25.22
CA THR A 163 20.71 18.61 -25.52
C THR A 163 20.25 19.50 -24.36
N PRO A 164 20.79 20.73 -24.25
CA PRO A 164 20.32 21.70 -23.26
C PRO A 164 18.80 21.92 -23.31
N HIS A 165 18.25 22.00 -24.53
CA HIS A 165 16.82 22.14 -24.77
C HIS A 165 15.98 20.99 -24.20
N GLN A 166 16.37 19.74 -24.48
CA GLN A 166 15.66 18.56 -23.97
C GLN A 166 15.74 18.48 -22.44
N ASN A 167 16.87 18.88 -21.85
CA ASN A 167 17.05 18.92 -20.42
C ASN A 167 16.21 20.00 -19.74
N LEU A 168 16.08 21.17 -20.37
CA LEU A 168 15.18 22.22 -19.89
C LEU A 168 13.71 21.74 -19.92
N ARG A 169 13.31 21.03 -20.98
CA ARG A 169 11.99 20.39 -21.09
C ARG A 169 11.77 19.37 -19.97
N PHE A 170 12.72 18.47 -19.76
CA PHE A 170 12.69 17.49 -18.66
C PHE A 170 12.50 18.18 -17.30
N LEU A 171 13.32 19.20 -16.99
CA LEU A 171 13.21 19.93 -15.72
C LEU A 171 11.84 20.61 -15.55
N ALA A 172 11.25 21.13 -16.63
CA ALA A 172 9.91 21.72 -16.61
C ALA A 172 8.84 20.69 -16.24
N PHE A 173 8.87 19.51 -16.85
CA PHE A 173 7.93 18.44 -16.53
C PHE A 173 8.16 17.86 -15.12
N LEU A 174 9.42 17.74 -14.69
CA LEU A 174 9.74 17.36 -13.32
C LEU A 174 9.14 18.35 -12.30
N ALA A 175 9.35 19.65 -12.50
CA ALA A 175 8.81 20.70 -11.64
C ALA A 175 7.28 20.66 -11.57
N VAL A 176 6.62 20.45 -12.72
CA VAL A 176 5.17 20.27 -12.82
C VAL A 176 4.70 19.07 -12.00
N CYS A 177 5.36 17.92 -12.11
CA CYS A 177 4.98 16.71 -11.36
C CYS A 177 5.11 16.94 -9.85
N LEU A 178 6.19 17.56 -9.40
CA LEU A 178 6.40 17.88 -7.99
C LEU A 178 5.35 18.88 -7.47
N LYS A 179 5.00 19.89 -8.28
CA LYS A 179 3.94 20.85 -7.95
C LYS A 179 2.57 20.18 -7.86
N ALA A 180 2.26 19.29 -8.80
CA ALA A 180 1.02 18.53 -8.81
C ALA A 180 0.85 17.69 -7.53
N VAL A 181 1.88 16.93 -7.15
CA VAL A 181 1.83 16.11 -5.92
C VAL A 181 1.77 16.98 -4.67
N HIS A 182 2.50 18.11 -4.64
CA HIS A 182 2.44 19.06 -3.53
C HIS A 182 1.02 19.62 -3.32
N ASP A 183 0.44 20.20 -4.36
CA ASP A 183 -0.85 20.90 -4.28
C ASP A 183 -2.02 19.95 -4.03
N HIS A 184 -1.95 18.76 -4.62
CA HIS A 184 -3.05 17.79 -4.65
C HIS A 184 -2.77 16.54 -3.79
N SER A 185 -1.85 16.65 -2.83
CA SER A 185 -1.45 15.55 -1.93
C SER A 185 -2.63 14.88 -1.20
N VAL A 186 -3.64 15.65 -0.80
CA VAL A 186 -4.89 15.14 -0.18
C VAL A 186 -5.69 14.29 -1.16
N ALA A 187 -5.87 14.75 -2.41
CA ALA A 187 -6.58 13.99 -3.44
C ALA A 187 -5.85 12.68 -3.77
N LEU A 188 -4.52 12.72 -3.87
CA LEU A 188 -3.70 11.52 -4.07
C LEU A 188 -3.83 10.56 -2.86
N ARG A 189 -3.80 11.06 -1.62
CA ARG A 189 -4.03 10.23 -0.42
C ARG A 189 -5.43 9.63 -0.37
N TYR A 190 -6.45 10.34 -0.83
CA TYR A 190 -7.80 9.81 -0.98
C TYR A 190 -7.88 8.72 -2.04
N SER A 191 -7.17 8.87 -3.16
CA SER A 191 -7.21 7.94 -4.29
C SER A 191 -6.77 6.50 -3.96
N ILE A 192 -5.98 6.36 -2.90
CA ILE A 192 -5.46 5.09 -2.37
C ILE A 192 -6.10 4.70 -1.02
N ALA A 193 -7.14 5.42 -0.58
CA ALA A 193 -7.82 5.18 0.69
C ALA A 193 -8.77 3.98 0.60
N ASN A 194 -8.46 2.94 1.36
CA ASN A 194 -9.37 1.84 1.65
C ASN A 194 -8.94 1.14 2.95
N ALA A 195 -9.87 0.40 3.57
CA ALA A 195 -9.63 -0.23 4.86
C ALA A 195 -8.43 -1.19 4.87
N ALA A 196 -8.22 -1.91 3.77
CA ALA A 196 -7.16 -2.89 3.60
C ALA A 196 -5.78 -2.24 3.50
N ASN A 197 -5.66 -1.18 2.69
CA ASN A 197 -4.43 -0.43 2.48
C ASN A 197 -4.02 0.35 3.73
N ASP A 198 -4.96 0.79 4.57
CA ASP A 198 -4.65 1.39 5.88
C ASP A 198 -3.87 0.43 6.80
N LEU A 199 -3.99 -0.89 6.61
CA LEU A 199 -3.23 -1.91 7.37
C LEU A 199 -1.84 -2.18 6.78
N ARG A 200 -1.63 -1.75 5.54
CA ARG A 200 -0.38 -1.91 4.80
C ARG A 200 0.52 -0.70 4.97
N LEU A 201 0.00 0.50 4.78
CA LEU A 201 0.78 1.74 4.75
C LEU A 201 1.54 1.98 6.08
N GLY A 202 2.80 2.43 5.95
CA GLY A 202 3.63 2.83 7.08
C GLY A 202 4.38 1.69 7.79
N ALA A 203 4.41 0.48 7.21
CA ALA A 203 5.14 -0.66 7.74
C ALA A 203 5.67 -1.57 6.61
N ASN A 204 6.72 -2.35 6.90
CA ASN A 204 7.22 -3.44 6.06
C ASN A 204 7.30 -3.09 4.56
N GLU A 205 8.13 -2.10 4.22
CA GLU A 205 8.37 -1.57 2.86
C GLU A 205 7.22 -0.81 2.20
N ALA A 206 6.02 -0.78 2.79
CA ALA A 206 4.94 0.08 2.30
C ALA A 206 5.11 1.52 2.79
N PRO A 207 4.92 2.53 1.94
CA PRO A 207 5.11 3.93 2.33
C PRO A 207 4.08 4.38 3.37
N PRO A 208 4.36 5.40 4.20
CA PRO A 208 3.38 5.96 5.13
C PRO A 208 2.30 6.77 4.41
N ALA A 209 1.27 7.18 5.16
CA ALA A 209 0.16 8.00 4.66
C ALA A 209 0.54 9.46 4.32
N ILE A 210 1.75 9.90 4.65
CA ILE A 210 2.28 11.22 4.34
C ILE A 210 2.82 11.17 2.91
N LEU A 211 2.14 11.83 1.97
CA LEU A 211 2.60 11.92 0.58
C LEU A 211 3.86 12.79 0.53
N SER A 212 4.92 12.24 -0.06
CA SER A 212 6.22 12.89 -0.27
C SER A 212 6.83 12.40 -1.58
N CYS A 213 7.70 13.21 -2.17
CA CYS A 213 8.40 12.90 -3.41
C CYS A 213 9.88 12.62 -3.13
N PHE A 214 10.37 11.48 -3.57
CA PHE A 214 11.81 11.18 -3.64
C PHE A 214 12.31 11.47 -5.05
N VAL A 215 13.40 12.25 -5.18
CA VAL A 215 14.01 12.55 -6.50
C VAL A 215 15.45 12.08 -6.62
N GLY A 216 16.11 11.76 -5.50
CA GLY A 216 17.48 11.30 -5.43
C GLY A 216 18.50 12.44 -5.35
N ASP A 217 19.63 12.18 -4.67
CA ASP A 217 20.66 13.17 -4.34
C ASP A 217 21.17 14.00 -5.53
N GLN A 218 21.35 13.36 -6.70
CA GLN A 218 21.86 14.06 -7.88
C GLN A 218 20.86 15.09 -8.39
N LEU A 219 19.58 14.71 -8.48
CA LEU A 219 18.53 15.58 -8.98
C LEU A 219 18.16 16.64 -7.94
N THR A 220 18.23 16.33 -6.64
CA THR A 220 18.11 17.30 -5.54
C THR A 220 19.14 18.43 -5.69
N LYS A 221 20.42 18.10 -5.90
CA LYS A 221 21.47 19.11 -6.13
C LYS A 221 21.21 19.97 -7.37
N VAL A 222 20.64 19.39 -8.43
CA VAL A 222 20.24 20.13 -9.63
C VAL A 222 19.09 21.09 -9.29
N ILE A 223 18.07 20.64 -8.57
CA ILE A 223 16.93 21.48 -8.16
C ILE A 223 17.41 22.64 -7.27
N GLU A 224 18.29 22.37 -6.29
CA GLU A 224 18.81 23.39 -5.38
C GLU A 224 19.58 24.50 -6.09
N ARG A 225 20.43 24.16 -7.07
CA ARG A 225 21.15 25.18 -7.86
C ARG A 225 20.23 25.97 -8.79
N VAL A 226 19.15 25.35 -9.30
CA VAL A 226 18.10 26.09 -10.01
C VAL A 226 17.52 27.14 -9.06
N MET A 227 17.06 26.72 -7.89
CA MET A 227 16.47 27.59 -6.86
C MET A 227 17.41 28.72 -6.40
N SER A 228 18.70 28.44 -6.20
CA SER A 228 19.68 29.44 -5.76
C SER A 228 19.99 30.51 -6.81
N GLY A 229 19.56 30.31 -8.05
CA GLY A 229 19.73 31.28 -9.12
C GLY A 229 21.19 31.56 -9.45
N SER A 230 22.07 30.58 -9.25
CA SER A 230 23.51 30.70 -9.51
C SER A 230 23.77 30.85 -11.00
N ALA A 231 23.68 32.11 -11.45
CA ALA A 231 24.20 32.74 -12.65
C ALA A 231 23.12 33.40 -13.55
N GLY A 232 23.31 34.71 -13.79
CA GLY A 232 22.75 35.47 -14.91
C GLY A 232 23.47 35.13 -16.21
N GLU A 233 23.54 33.84 -16.53
CA GLU A 233 24.19 33.27 -17.70
C GLU A 233 23.15 32.69 -18.66
N ASP A 234 23.52 32.55 -19.94
CA ASP A 234 22.70 31.94 -20.99
C ASP A 234 22.12 30.58 -20.55
N ALA A 235 20.87 30.30 -20.91
CA ALA A 235 20.17 29.07 -20.54
C ALA A 235 20.92 27.79 -20.96
N GLU A 236 21.59 27.80 -22.10
CA GLU A 236 22.43 26.69 -22.57
C GLU A 236 23.65 26.50 -21.65
N HIS A 237 24.35 27.58 -21.31
CA HIS A 237 25.49 27.54 -20.40
C HIS A 237 25.08 27.12 -18.99
N PHE A 238 23.92 27.60 -18.52
CA PHE A 238 23.35 27.21 -17.25
C PHE A 238 23.08 25.70 -17.21
N VAL A 239 22.35 25.13 -18.18
CA VAL A 239 22.08 23.68 -18.22
C VAL A 239 23.37 22.85 -18.33
N LEU A 240 24.39 23.35 -19.04
CA LEU A 240 25.71 22.71 -19.13
C LEU A 240 26.49 22.75 -17.80
N GLN A 241 26.51 23.90 -17.12
CA GLN A 241 27.12 24.06 -15.79
C GLN A 241 26.44 23.21 -14.72
N MET A 242 25.13 23.06 -14.84
CA MET A 242 24.31 22.22 -13.98
C MET A 242 24.68 20.73 -14.09
N GLY A 243 25.45 20.34 -15.10
CA GLY A 243 25.90 18.98 -15.32
C GLY A 243 24.80 18.06 -15.82
N VAL A 244 23.65 18.59 -16.27
CA VAL A 244 22.49 17.79 -16.71
C VAL A 244 22.80 17.05 -18.01
N SER A 245 23.62 17.63 -18.90
CA SER A 245 24.16 16.96 -20.10
C SER A 245 25.15 15.83 -19.79
N LYS A 246 25.65 15.80 -18.56
CA LYS A 246 26.58 14.79 -18.01
C LYS A 246 25.97 14.04 -16.83
N LEU A 247 24.64 14.10 -16.61
CA LEU A 247 24.00 13.07 -15.81
C LEU A 247 24.42 11.77 -16.50
N PRO A 248 25.24 10.92 -15.85
CA PRO A 248 25.53 9.62 -16.41
C PRO A 248 24.17 9.03 -16.78
N GLN A 249 24.05 8.27 -17.88
CA GLN A 249 22.93 7.33 -18.02
C GLN A 249 22.81 6.71 -16.64
N LEU A 250 21.77 7.10 -15.87
CA LEU A 250 21.70 6.87 -14.43
C LEU A 250 22.07 5.42 -14.27
N ALA A 251 23.29 5.15 -13.79
CA ALA A 251 23.90 3.86 -13.94
C ALA A 251 23.18 2.99 -12.95
N ARG A 252 22.00 2.47 -13.36
CA ARG A 252 20.93 1.89 -12.53
C ARG A 252 21.21 2.18 -11.08
N ASP A 253 20.93 3.42 -10.65
CA ASP A 253 21.43 3.91 -9.38
C ASP A 253 21.02 2.91 -8.29
N ASN A 254 22.01 2.14 -7.84
CA ASN A 254 21.90 1.14 -6.78
C ASN A 254 22.04 1.84 -5.42
N THR A 255 22.07 3.17 -5.38
CA THR A 255 21.84 3.92 -4.15
C THR A 255 20.39 3.67 -3.74
N ASP A 256 20.26 2.67 -2.88
CA ASP A 256 19.19 2.44 -1.93
C ASP A 256 17.91 3.20 -2.29
N ARG A 257 17.10 2.57 -3.15
CA ARG A 257 15.73 3.01 -3.42
C ARG A 257 15.15 3.29 -2.05
N ASN A 258 14.83 4.54 -1.76
CA ASN A 258 14.08 4.84 -0.55
C ASN A 258 12.69 4.21 -0.71
N ARG A 259 12.58 2.89 -0.46
CA ARG A 259 11.40 2.04 -0.70
C ARG A 259 10.21 2.57 0.10
N THR A 260 10.51 3.31 1.16
CA THR A 260 9.56 3.96 2.06
C THR A 260 8.89 5.21 1.45
N SER A 261 9.37 5.74 0.32
CA SER A 261 8.75 6.89 -0.33
C SER A 261 7.48 6.50 -1.09
N PRO A 262 6.37 7.25 -0.93
CA PRO A 262 5.13 6.97 -1.63
C PRO A 262 5.17 7.32 -3.12
N PHE A 263 5.97 8.31 -3.53
CA PHE A 263 6.09 8.74 -4.91
C PHE A 263 7.56 8.99 -5.26
N ALA A 264 8.19 8.08 -6.01
CA ALA A 264 9.64 8.10 -6.22
C ALA A 264 10.00 8.25 -7.69
N PHE A 265 10.86 9.21 -8.01
CA PHE A 265 11.47 9.30 -9.34
C PHE A 265 12.49 8.19 -9.49
N THR A 266 12.32 7.33 -10.49
CA THR A 266 13.19 6.16 -10.74
C THR A 266 14.00 6.30 -12.03
N GLY A 267 14.35 7.55 -12.37
CA GLY A 267 15.28 7.91 -13.44
C GLY A 267 14.62 8.36 -14.74
N ASN A 268 13.49 7.77 -15.13
CA ASN A 268 12.75 8.14 -16.34
C ASN A 268 11.22 8.12 -16.18
N LYS A 269 10.74 7.97 -14.94
CA LYS A 269 9.33 7.83 -14.57
C LYS A 269 9.18 8.06 -13.07
N PHE A 270 7.95 8.28 -12.61
CA PHE A 270 7.63 8.23 -11.19
C PHE A 270 6.95 6.91 -10.84
N GLU A 271 7.30 6.36 -9.70
CA GLU A 271 6.73 5.14 -9.14
C GLU A 271 5.81 5.52 -7.98
N TYR A 272 4.50 5.33 -8.17
CA TYR A 272 3.50 5.58 -7.13
C TYR A 272 3.25 4.31 -6.32
N ARG A 273 3.96 4.18 -5.19
CA ARG A 273 4.02 2.95 -4.36
C ARG A 273 2.88 2.82 -3.36
N ALA A 274 2.17 3.91 -3.09
CA ALA A 274 1.12 3.94 -2.07
C ALA A 274 -0.17 3.21 -2.50
N VAL A 275 -0.30 2.86 -3.78
CA VAL A 275 -1.46 2.14 -4.33
C VAL A 275 -1.52 0.70 -3.80
N GLY A 276 -2.70 0.29 -3.33
CA GLY A 276 -2.93 -1.06 -2.78
C GLY A 276 -3.05 -2.14 -3.87
N SER A 277 -2.67 -3.38 -3.53
CA SER A 277 -2.74 -4.54 -4.43
C SER A 277 -4.15 -4.86 -4.93
N SER A 278 -5.21 -4.52 -4.19
CA SER A 278 -6.61 -4.76 -4.60
C SER A 278 -7.22 -3.58 -5.37
N ALA A 279 -6.60 -2.41 -5.32
CA ALA A 279 -7.13 -1.18 -5.90
C ALA A 279 -7.16 -1.24 -7.44
N ASN A 280 -8.18 -0.68 -8.07
CA ASN A 280 -8.16 -0.45 -9.51
C ASN A 280 -7.26 0.77 -9.81
N CYS A 281 -6.29 0.63 -10.72
CA CYS A 281 -5.33 1.68 -11.06
C CYS A 281 -5.99 2.97 -11.57
N ALA A 282 -7.16 2.88 -12.17
CA ALA A 282 -7.85 4.01 -12.78
C ALA A 282 -8.07 5.17 -11.80
N VAL A 283 -8.44 4.90 -10.54
CA VAL A 283 -8.69 5.98 -9.56
C VAL A 283 -7.40 6.74 -9.20
N PRO A 284 -6.34 6.10 -8.67
CA PRO A 284 -5.10 6.80 -8.35
C PRO A 284 -4.45 7.45 -9.56
N VAL A 285 -4.46 6.80 -10.72
CA VAL A 285 -3.82 7.36 -11.92
C VAL A 285 -4.65 8.46 -12.56
N ALA A 286 -5.99 8.40 -12.54
CA ALA A 286 -6.83 9.51 -13.01
C ALA A 286 -6.64 10.77 -12.16
N LEU A 287 -6.58 10.62 -10.83
CA LEU A 287 -6.35 11.76 -9.92
C LEU A 287 -4.92 12.32 -10.08
N LEU A 288 -3.92 11.46 -10.30
CA LEU A 288 -2.56 11.89 -10.64
C LEU A 288 -2.50 12.64 -11.98
N ASN A 289 -3.11 12.09 -13.03
CA ASN A 289 -3.19 12.74 -14.34
C ASN A 289 -3.90 14.10 -14.25
N ALA A 290 -5.01 14.18 -13.51
CA ALA A 290 -5.73 15.43 -13.31
C ALA A 290 -4.89 16.45 -12.52
N ALA A 291 -4.19 16.03 -11.46
CA ALA A 291 -3.30 16.89 -10.70
C ALA A 291 -2.17 17.46 -11.57
N VAL A 292 -1.58 16.62 -12.44
CA VAL A 292 -0.55 17.04 -13.39
C VAL A 292 -1.13 17.97 -14.46
N ALA A 293 -2.34 17.70 -14.97
CA ALA A 293 -3.01 18.56 -15.93
C ALA A 293 -3.33 19.96 -15.35
N ASP A 294 -3.80 20.01 -14.10
CA ASP A 294 -4.03 21.26 -13.38
C ASP A 294 -2.72 22.06 -13.21
N ALA A 295 -1.66 21.40 -12.75
CA ALA A 295 -0.34 22.03 -12.63
C ALA A 295 0.18 22.53 -13.99
N LEU A 296 0.04 21.74 -15.07
CA LEU A 296 0.40 22.17 -16.43
C LEU A 296 -0.38 23.41 -16.86
N GLY A 297 -1.68 23.49 -16.57
CA GLY A 297 -2.52 24.65 -16.89
C GLY A 297 -2.06 25.92 -16.17
N GLN A 298 -1.80 25.81 -14.87
CA GLN A 298 -1.26 26.91 -14.07
C GLN A 298 0.12 27.37 -14.58
N MET A 299 1.02 26.42 -14.84
CA MET A 299 2.38 26.71 -15.33
C MET A 299 2.38 27.32 -16.73
N THR A 300 1.52 26.83 -17.62
CA THR A 300 1.33 27.38 -18.97
C THR A 300 0.88 28.84 -18.91
N THR A 301 -0.07 29.15 -18.04
CA THR A 301 -0.56 30.52 -17.85
C THR A 301 0.55 31.44 -17.36
N ARG A 302 1.29 31.03 -16.32
CA ARG A 302 2.45 31.77 -15.78
C ARG A 302 3.55 31.96 -16.82
N LEU A 303 3.81 30.96 -17.66
CA LEU A 303 4.82 31.05 -18.71
C LEU A 303 4.42 32.03 -19.82
N LYS A 304 3.17 31.95 -20.30
CA LYS A 304 2.63 32.87 -21.32
C LYS A 304 2.73 34.32 -20.86
N THR A 305 2.32 34.63 -19.64
CA THR A 305 2.42 35.99 -19.08
C THR A 305 3.84 36.56 -19.16
N ARG A 306 4.88 35.75 -18.91
CA ARG A 306 6.27 36.19 -19.01
C ARG A 306 6.72 36.43 -20.45
N ILE A 307 6.35 35.52 -21.34
CA ILE A 307 6.68 35.61 -22.78
C ILE A 307 5.99 36.83 -23.40
N ASP A 308 4.71 37.05 -23.09
CA ASP A 308 3.93 38.20 -23.56
C ASP A 308 4.49 39.53 -23.01
N ALA A 309 5.12 39.49 -21.83
CA ALA A 309 5.87 40.62 -21.26
C ALA A 309 7.27 40.83 -21.90
N GLY A 310 7.66 40.03 -22.88
CA GLY A 310 8.89 40.19 -23.66
C GLY A 310 10.08 39.34 -23.21
N ALA A 311 9.91 38.44 -22.24
CA ALA A 311 10.99 37.53 -21.83
C ALA A 311 11.28 36.48 -22.92
N ALA A 312 12.56 36.17 -23.14
CA ALA A 312 12.92 35.06 -24.00
C ALA A 312 12.38 33.73 -23.42
N ARG A 313 11.99 32.79 -24.28
CA ARG A 313 11.35 31.53 -23.87
C ARG A 313 12.15 30.81 -22.79
N ASP A 314 13.44 30.58 -23.01
CA ASP A 314 14.26 29.76 -22.11
C ASP A 314 14.53 30.47 -20.77
N GLU A 315 14.70 31.79 -20.80
CA GLU A 315 14.79 32.63 -19.59
C GLU A 315 13.48 32.58 -18.79
N ALA A 316 12.33 32.67 -19.47
CA ALA A 316 11.02 32.58 -18.84
C ALA A 316 10.77 31.21 -18.21
N VAL A 317 11.22 30.12 -18.86
CA VAL A 317 11.16 28.76 -18.31
C VAL A 317 12.05 28.64 -17.08
N LEU A 318 13.31 29.11 -17.13
CA LEU A 318 14.21 29.06 -15.98
C LEU A 318 13.67 29.85 -14.79
N ALA A 319 13.11 31.04 -15.02
CA ALA A 319 12.46 31.83 -13.98
C ALA A 319 11.27 31.07 -13.36
N LEU A 320 10.43 30.44 -14.19
CA LEU A 320 9.32 29.62 -13.72
C LEU A 320 9.81 28.42 -12.90
N LEU A 321 10.85 27.71 -13.35
CA LEU A 321 11.43 26.57 -12.63
C LEU A 321 11.87 26.96 -11.22
N ARG A 322 12.52 28.12 -11.05
CA ARG A 322 12.94 28.63 -9.75
C ARG A 322 11.77 28.77 -8.79
N GLU A 323 10.68 29.39 -9.25
CA GLU A 323 9.47 29.57 -8.44
C GLU A 323 8.84 28.22 -8.09
N VAL A 324 8.63 27.37 -9.08
CA VAL A 324 7.90 26.10 -8.88
C VAL A 324 8.67 25.13 -8.01
N PHE A 325 10.00 25.03 -8.16
CA PHE A 325 10.80 24.23 -7.26
C PHE A 325 10.82 24.79 -5.84
N THR A 326 10.75 26.11 -5.67
CA THR A 326 10.63 26.71 -4.34
C THR A 326 9.27 26.41 -3.71
N GLU A 327 8.19 26.58 -4.46
CA GLU A 327 6.82 26.31 -4.02
C GLU A 327 6.60 24.83 -3.67
N SER A 328 7.18 23.91 -4.45
CA SER A 328 7.09 22.47 -4.21
C SER A 328 8.16 21.94 -3.25
N ALA A 329 8.99 22.78 -2.63
CA ALA A 329 10.03 22.34 -1.70
C ALA A 329 9.51 21.48 -0.53
N PRO A 330 8.35 21.79 0.09
CA PRO A 330 7.83 21.01 1.19
C PRO A 330 7.66 19.51 0.89
N ILE A 331 7.23 19.15 -0.33
CA ILE A 331 6.90 17.76 -0.70
C ILE A 331 8.13 16.88 -0.92
N ARG A 332 9.31 17.46 -1.16
CA ARG A 332 10.54 16.70 -1.48
C ARG A 332 11.20 16.18 -0.22
N PHE A 333 11.44 14.87 -0.15
CA PHE A 333 12.07 14.23 0.99
C PHE A 333 12.90 13.00 0.60
N GLU A 334 14.17 13.02 0.99
CA GLU A 334 15.15 11.99 0.62
C GLU A 334 15.40 10.97 1.74
N GLY A 335 14.93 11.25 2.97
CA GLY A 335 15.21 10.45 4.16
C GLY A 335 14.21 9.31 4.43
N ASN A 336 14.38 8.62 5.55
CA ASN A 336 13.49 7.52 5.96
C ASN A 336 12.08 8.02 6.31
N ASN A 337 11.08 7.64 5.51
CA ASN A 337 9.69 8.09 5.69
C ASN A 337 9.01 7.43 6.91
N TYR A 338 9.61 6.41 7.54
CA TYR A 338 9.06 5.81 8.76
C TYR A 338 9.46 6.54 10.04
N SER A 339 10.48 7.40 9.98
CA SER A 339 11.01 8.03 11.17
C SER A 339 10.00 8.98 11.82
N ASP A 340 9.97 9.01 13.15
CA ASP A 340 9.18 9.99 13.90
C ASP A 340 9.65 11.43 13.62
N ASP A 341 10.93 11.59 13.27
CA ASP A 341 11.50 12.87 12.84
C ASP A 341 10.85 13.34 11.55
N TRP A 342 10.65 12.46 10.56
CA TRP A 342 9.92 12.80 9.34
C TRP A 342 8.48 13.20 9.64
N ARG A 343 7.78 12.53 10.56
CA ARG A 343 6.40 12.90 10.92
C ARG A 343 6.32 14.33 11.45
N LYS A 344 7.23 14.73 12.34
CA LYS A 344 7.30 16.08 12.92
C LYS A 344 7.72 17.12 11.88
N GLU A 345 8.67 16.75 11.02
CA GLU A 345 9.16 17.62 9.96
C GLU A 345 8.08 17.87 8.91
N ALA A 346 7.37 16.82 8.47
CA ALA A 346 6.26 16.91 7.52
C ALA A 346 5.14 17.83 8.04
N GLU A 347 4.80 17.74 9.33
CA GLU A 347 3.85 18.65 9.98
C GLU A 347 4.35 20.10 9.93
N THR A 348 5.62 20.34 10.24
CA THR A 348 6.25 21.68 10.17
C THR A 348 6.25 22.24 8.75
N ARG A 349 6.38 21.36 7.75
CA ARG A 349 6.32 21.66 6.31
C ARG A 349 4.88 21.84 5.80
N GLY A 350 3.86 21.58 6.62
CA GLY A 350 2.44 21.70 6.24
C GLY A 350 1.91 20.54 5.40
N LEU A 351 2.60 19.39 5.38
CA LEU A 351 2.15 18.20 4.67
C LEU A 351 1.07 17.45 5.48
N PRO A 352 -0.09 17.12 4.87
CA PRO A 352 -1.14 16.37 5.55
C PRO A 352 -0.70 14.95 5.94
N ASN A 353 -1.00 14.55 7.18
CA ASN A 353 -0.85 13.17 7.64
C ASN A 353 -2.23 12.55 7.91
N LEU A 354 -2.88 12.07 6.84
CA LEU A 354 -4.22 11.46 6.90
C LEU A 354 -4.06 9.95 7.09
N VAL A 355 -3.91 9.53 8.34
CA VAL A 355 -3.48 8.16 8.72
C VAL A 355 -4.45 7.07 8.28
N ASP A 356 -5.74 7.36 8.21
CA ASP A 356 -6.79 6.38 7.88
C ASP A 356 -7.75 6.85 6.80
N THR A 357 -8.51 5.90 6.25
CA THR A 357 -9.47 6.13 5.18
C THR A 357 -10.55 7.15 5.53
N PRO A 358 -11.22 7.11 6.70
CA PRO A 358 -12.22 8.13 7.03
C PRO A 358 -11.65 9.55 7.09
N ALA A 359 -10.42 9.73 7.61
CA ALA A 359 -9.76 11.03 7.60
C ALA A 359 -9.45 11.50 6.17
N ALA A 360 -9.00 10.61 5.29
CA ALA A 360 -8.73 10.92 3.89
C ALA A 360 -10.00 11.31 3.12
N ILE A 361 -11.11 10.58 3.31
CA ILE A 361 -12.42 10.89 2.71
C ILE A 361 -12.90 12.26 3.19
N LYS A 362 -12.85 12.51 4.51
CA LYS A 362 -13.28 13.79 5.09
C LYS A 362 -12.48 14.98 4.55
N ALA A 363 -11.17 14.83 4.36
CA ALA A 363 -10.33 15.88 3.82
C ALA A 363 -10.61 16.16 2.33
N PHE A 364 -10.85 15.11 1.55
CA PHE A 364 -11.19 15.23 0.12
C PHE A 364 -12.53 15.93 -0.14
N ALA A 365 -13.48 15.81 0.79
CA ALA A 365 -14.78 16.49 0.75
C ALA A 365 -14.69 18.02 0.78
N ASP A 366 -13.57 18.59 1.25
CA ASP A 366 -13.34 20.01 1.11
C ASP A 366 -13.04 20.37 -0.35
N ARG A 367 -13.81 21.31 -0.91
CA ARG A 367 -13.62 21.83 -2.27
C ARG A 367 -12.20 22.34 -2.51
N LYS A 368 -11.48 22.79 -1.48
CA LYS A 368 -10.05 23.15 -1.60
C LYS A 368 -9.20 21.99 -2.16
N HIS A 369 -9.57 20.74 -1.87
CA HIS A 369 -8.81 19.55 -2.23
C HIS A 369 -9.37 18.79 -3.43
N SER A 370 -10.64 19.01 -3.80
CA SER A 370 -11.30 18.32 -4.92
C SER A 370 -11.74 19.25 -6.06
N GLY A 371 -11.72 20.57 -5.86
CA GLY A 371 -12.27 21.56 -6.79
C GLY A 371 -11.64 21.53 -8.19
N PHE A 372 -10.34 21.27 -8.28
CA PHE A 372 -9.62 21.17 -9.55
C PHE A 372 -10.21 20.10 -10.49
N LEU A 373 -10.80 19.02 -9.96
CA LEU A 373 -11.45 17.98 -10.75
C LEU A 373 -12.69 18.50 -11.47
N THR A 374 -13.42 19.42 -10.85
CA THR A 374 -14.57 20.08 -11.46
C THR A 374 -14.17 21.15 -12.46
N GLU A 375 -13.09 21.88 -12.16
CA GLU A 375 -12.57 22.95 -13.02
C GLU A 375 -11.96 22.39 -14.31
N LEU A 376 -11.33 21.21 -14.24
CA LEU A 376 -10.87 20.45 -15.40
C LEU A 376 -11.98 19.71 -16.15
N GLY A 377 -13.21 19.68 -15.64
CA GLY A 377 -14.33 18.97 -16.25
C GLY A 377 -14.22 17.44 -16.19
N ILE A 378 -13.44 16.91 -15.25
CA ILE A 378 -13.27 15.45 -15.05
C ILE A 378 -14.46 14.88 -14.28
N PHE A 379 -14.93 15.59 -13.25
CA PHE A 379 -16.11 15.23 -12.47
C PHE A 379 -17.00 16.44 -12.23
N SER A 380 -18.30 16.21 -12.13
CA SER A 380 -19.25 17.13 -11.52
C SER A 380 -19.15 17.08 -9.99
N LYS A 381 -19.74 18.09 -9.33
CA LYS A 381 -19.85 18.12 -7.85
C LYS A 381 -20.61 16.92 -7.30
N ASP A 382 -21.65 16.49 -8.00
CA ASP A 382 -22.48 15.36 -7.58
C ASP A 382 -21.73 14.03 -7.72
N GLU A 383 -20.89 13.87 -8.75
CA GLU A 383 -20.01 12.71 -8.91
C GLU A 383 -18.94 12.63 -7.80
N ILE A 384 -18.38 13.77 -7.39
CA ILE A 384 -17.44 13.83 -6.25
C ILE A 384 -18.14 13.40 -4.96
N ALA A 385 -19.29 13.98 -4.65
CA ALA A 385 -20.07 13.61 -3.47
C ALA A 385 -20.50 12.13 -3.49
N SER A 386 -20.88 11.60 -4.66
CA SER A 386 -21.21 10.18 -4.82
C SER A 386 -20.02 9.27 -4.53
N ARG A 387 -18.82 9.62 -5.01
CA ARG A 387 -17.59 8.87 -4.75
C ARG A 387 -17.22 8.87 -3.27
N GLU A 388 -17.40 10.00 -2.58
CA GLU A 388 -17.20 10.09 -1.13
C GLU A 388 -18.13 9.14 -0.37
N ASN A 389 -19.43 9.18 -0.68
CA ASN A 389 -20.43 8.32 -0.06
C ASN A 389 -20.12 6.83 -0.30
N VAL A 390 -19.81 6.44 -1.54
CA VAL A 390 -19.46 5.04 -1.87
C VAL A 390 -18.18 4.59 -1.16
N ALA A 391 -17.17 5.46 -1.07
CA ALA A 391 -15.92 5.14 -0.36
C ALA A 391 -16.17 4.94 1.14
N LEU A 392 -17.01 5.79 1.73
CA LEU A 392 -17.38 5.72 3.14
C LEU A 392 -18.20 4.46 3.44
N GLU A 393 -19.22 4.18 2.63
CA GLU A 393 -20.05 2.98 2.73
C GLU A 393 -19.20 1.71 2.61
N ARG A 394 -18.28 1.65 1.64
CA ARG A 394 -17.36 0.52 1.46
C ARG A 394 -16.48 0.32 2.69
N TYR A 395 -15.94 1.39 3.26
CA TYR A 395 -15.13 1.31 4.48
C TYR A 395 -15.95 0.77 5.66
N ILE A 396 -17.15 1.31 5.87
CA ILE A 396 -18.06 0.87 6.94
C ILE A 396 -18.35 -0.63 6.80
N LYS A 397 -18.81 -1.06 5.62
CA LYS A 397 -19.13 -2.46 5.35
C LYS A 397 -17.95 -3.40 5.57
N GLN A 398 -16.76 -3.03 5.09
CA GLN A 398 -15.56 -3.86 5.23
C GLN A 398 -15.19 -4.05 6.71
N VAL A 399 -15.09 -2.95 7.48
CA VAL A 399 -14.67 -3.04 8.89
C VAL A 399 -15.74 -3.71 9.76
N THR A 400 -17.02 -3.47 9.48
CA THR A 400 -18.13 -4.18 10.14
C THR A 400 -18.08 -5.67 9.86
N LEU A 401 -17.90 -6.08 8.58
CA LEU A 401 -17.79 -7.50 8.20
C LEU A 401 -16.60 -8.17 8.91
N GLU A 402 -15.45 -7.51 8.96
CA GLU A 402 -14.28 -8.00 9.71
C GLU A 402 -14.61 -8.19 11.20
N ALA A 403 -15.29 -7.23 11.82
CA ALA A 403 -15.64 -7.31 13.23
C ALA A 403 -16.66 -8.40 13.55
N GLU A 404 -17.71 -8.54 12.73
CA GLU A 404 -18.73 -9.58 12.87
C GLU A 404 -18.12 -10.98 12.66
N THR A 405 -17.24 -11.12 11.67
CA THR A 405 -16.53 -12.39 11.41
C THR A 405 -15.65 -12.78 12.61
N VAL A 406 -14.92 -11.82 13.20
CA VAL A 406 -14.15 -12.09 14.42
C VAL A 406 -15.05 -12.55 15.55
N LEU A 407 -16.17 -11.85 15.79
CA LEU A 407 -17.09 -12.18 16.87
C LEU A 407 -17.61 -13.62 16.72
N GLU A 408 -18.09 -13.99 15.53
CA GLU A 408 -18.54 -15.34 15.23
C GLU A 408 -17.42 -16.37 15.47
N MET A 409 -16.21 -16.12 14.98
CA MET A 409 -15.09 -17.04 15.15
C MET A 409 -14.65 -17.21 16.61
N LEU A 410 -14.69 -16.14 17.42
CA LEU A 410 -14.37 -16.24 18.84
C LEU A 410 -15.35 -17.17 19.57
N GLU A 411 -16.65 -16.99 19.31
CA GLU A 411 -17.72 -17.70 19.99
C GLU A 411 -17.86 -19.16 19.54
N THR A 412 -17.70 -19.41 18.24
CA THR A 412 -18.00 -20.72 17.64
C THR A 412 -16.77 -21.60 17.47
N LEU A 413 -15.56 -21.02 17.40
CA LEU A 413 -14.32 -21.75 17.15
C LEU A 413 -13.35 -21.66 18.32
N VAL A 414 -12.92 -20.44 18.69
CA VAL A 414 -11.81 -20.23 19.64
C VAL A 414 -12.21 -20.59 21.07
N ALA A 415 -13.31 -20.05 21.58
CA ALA A 415 -13.75 -20.33 22.95
C ALA A 415 -14.05 -21.83 23.17
N PRO A 416 -14.82 -22.52 22.29
CA PRO A 416 -15.05 -23.96 22.43
C PRO A 416 -13.76 -24.79 22.38
N ALA A 417 -12.77 -24.41 21.57
CA ALA A 417 -11.47 -25.08 21.54
C ALA A 417 -10.72 -24.93 22.87
N ALA A 418 -10.73 -23.72 23.45
CA ALA A 418 -10.10 -23.46 24.73
C ALA A 418 -10.81 -24.18 25.89
N GLU A 419 -12.14 -24.25 25.87
CA GLU A 419 -12.93 -25.03 26.83
C GLU A 419 -12.59 -26.54 26.78
N ARG A 420 -12.46 -27.12 25.58
CA ARG A 420 -12.02 -28.51 25.41
C ARG A 420 -10.62 -28.72 26.00
N GLN A 421 -9.66 -27.83 25.69
CA GLN A 421 -8.31 -27.92 26.25
C GLN A 421 -8.30 -27.76 27.77
N MET A 422 -9.17 -26.90 28.31
CA MET A 422 -9.33 -26.68 29.74
C MET A 422 -9.85 -27.93 30.43
N ALA A 423 -10.82 -28.64 29.83
CA ALA A 423 -11.31 -29.93 30.34
C ALA A 423 -10.19 -30.99 30.42
N VAL A 424 -9.36 -31.11 29.36
CA VAL A 424 -8.20 -32.01 29.35
C VAL A 424 -7.19 -31.64 30.45
N THR A 425 -6.88 -30.35 30.57
CA THR A 425 -5.89 -29.85 31.56
C THR A 425 -6.40 -30.04 32.99
N ALA A 426 -7.69 -29.80 33.24
CA ALA A 426 -8.33 -30.06 34.52
C ALA A 426 -8.35 -31.56 34.86
N GLY A 427 -8.58 -32.43 33.86
CA GLY A 427 -8.47 -33.88 34.01
C GLY A 427 -7.07 -34.31 34.46
N ALA A 428 -6.02 -33.76 33.85
CA ALA A 428 -4.64 -34.04 34.24
C ALA A 428 -4.33 -33.58 35.68
N LEU A 429 -4.85 -32.42 36.11
CA LEU A 429 -4.71 -31.95 37.48
C LEU A 429 -5.39 -32.88 38.50
N ARG A 430 -6.62 -33.33 38.20
CA ARG A 430 -7.37 -34.28 39.05
C ARG A 430 -6.65 -35.61 39.17
N ALA A 431 -6.22 -36.19 38.05
CA ALA A 431 -5.48 -37.45 38.04
C ALA A 431 -4.22 -37.37 38.91
N ARG A 432 -3.45 -36.27 38.83
CA ARG A 432 -2.27 -36.08 39.68
C ARG A 432 -2.61 -35.98 41.17
N ALA A 433 -3.72 -35.30 41.51
CA ALA A 433 -4.18 -35.24 42.90
C ALA A 433 -4.57 -36.63 43.43
N GLU A 434 -5.22 -37.45 42.61
CA GLU A 434 -5.60 -38.83 42.94
C GLU A 434 -4.38 -39.74 43.11
N PHE A 435 -3.40 -39.70 42.20
CA PHE A 435 -2.15 -40.46 42.36
C PHE A 435 -1.38 -40.06 43.61
N LYS A 436 -1.31 -38.76 43.91
CA LYS A 436 -0.69 -38.26 45.14
C LYS A 436 -1.41 -38.79 46.39
N ALA A 437 -2.73 -38.81 46.38
CA ALA A 437 -3.53 -39.38 47.48
C ALA A 437 -3.32 -40.90 47.63
N ALA A 438 -3.08 -41.61 46.53
CA ALA A 438 -2.75 -43.04 46.51
C ALA A 438 -1.27 -43.34 46.83
N GLY A 439 -0.45 -42.34 47.16
CA GLY A 439 0.97 -42.51 47.49
C GLY A 439 1.90 -42.70 46.28
N VAL A 440 1.41 -42.46 45.06
CA VAL A 440 2.19 -42.57 43.81
C VAL A 440 2.66 -41.19 43.36
N SER A 441 3.98 -40.97 43.27
CA SER A 441 4.54 -39.68 42.83
C SER A 441 4.73 -39.63 41.31
N LEU A 442 3.97 -38.78 40.62
CA LEU A 442 4.13 -38.48 39.19
C LEU A 442 5.04 -37.26 38.98
N GLY A 443 6.37 -37.48 39.09
CA GLY A 443 7.40 -36.48 38.85
C GLY A 443 7.98 -35.82 40.10
N SER A 444 8.83 -34.81 39.91
CA SER A 444 9.40 -33.99 40.99
C SER A 444 8.39 -32.89 41.38
N GLY A 445 8.38 -32.42 42.63
CA GLY A 445 7.38 -31.43 43.10
C GLY A 445 7.25 -30.15 42.23
N LYS A 446 8.29 -29.79 41.46
CA LYS A 446 8.30 -28.67 40.51
C LYS A 446 7.34 -28.85 39.33
N ASP A 447 7.05 -30.09 38.95
CA ASP A 447 6.19 -30.41 37.81
C ASP A 447 4.71 -30.08 38.12
N SER A 448 4.32 -30.06 39.40
CA SER A 448 2.96 -29.68 39.83
C SER A 448 2.70 -28.20 39.59
N GLU A 449 3.69 -27.34 39.81
CA GLU A 449 3.53 -25.90 39.62
C GLU A 449 3.45 -25.52 38.13
N ALA A 450 4.19 -26.20 37.27
CA ALA A 450 4.17 -25.94 35.83
C ALA A 450 2.78 -26.22 35.22
N LEU A 451 2.15 -27.33 35.60
CA LEU A 451 0.80 -27.67 35.14
C LEU A 451 -0.25 -26.69 35.67
N SER A 452 -0.17 -26.29 36.95
CA SER A 452 -1.06 -25.27 37.52
C SER A 452 -0.89 -23.91 36.84
N ARG A 453 0.35 -23.50 36.53
CA ARG A 453 0.62 -22.27 35.75
C ARG A 453 0.01 -22.34 34.36
N ARG A 454 0.14 -23.48 33.67
CA ARG A 454 -0.49 -23.69 32.35
C ARG A 454 -2.02 -23.60 32.44
N ALA A 455 -2.63 -24.23 33.45
CA ALA A 455 -4.06 -24.18 33.67
C ALA A 455 -4.56 -22.74 33.94
N SER A 456 -3.84 -21.99 34.78
CA SER A 456 -4.13 -20.56 35.04
C SER A 456 -4.05 -19.76 33.75
N ALA A 457 -2.97 -19.91 32.97
CA ALA A 457 -2.79 -19.17 31.73
C ALA A 457 -3.88 -19.48 30.68
N LEU A 458 -4.35 -20.74 30.60
CA LEU A 458 -5.49 -21.12 29.76
C LEU A 458 -6.79 -20.46 30.23
N GLY A 459 -7.06 -20.48 31.54
CA GLY A 459 -8.23 -19.84 32.13
C GLY A 459 -8.26 -18.32 31.92
N ASP A 460 -7.12 -17.66 32.11
CA ASP A 460 -6.96 -16.22 31.86
C ASP A 460 -7.17 -15.89 30.38
N GLY A 461 -6.61 -16.70 29.47
CA GLY A 461 -6.77 -16.55 28.03
C GLY A 461 -8.23 -16.69 27.59
N LEU A 462 -8.93 -17.73 28.07
CA LEU A 462 -10.35 -17.94 27.78
C LEU A 462 -11.21 -16.79 28.31
N SER A 463 -10.97 -16.38 29.55
CA SER A 463 -11.67 -15.24 30.16
C SER A 463 -11.47 -13.96 29.36
N SER A 464 -10.25 -13.72 28.87
CA SER A 464 -9.95 -12.58 28.02
C SER A 464 -10.67 -12.64 26.68
N VAL A 465 -10.72 -13.79 26.01
CA VAL A 465 -11.45 -13.94 24.74
C VAL A 465 -12.95 -13.69 24.93
N LEU A 466 -13.56 -14.28 25.96
CA LEU A 466 -14.99 -14.08 26.26
C LEU A 466 -15.30 -12.61 26.57
N ALA A 467 -14.47 -11.95 27.41
CA ALA A 467 -14.65 -10.55 27.73
C ALA A 467 -14.50 -9.64 26.50
N SER A 468 -13.54 -9.94 25.62
CA SER A 468 -13.34 -9.18 24.38
C SER A 468 -14.49 -9.39 23.39
N ALA A 469 -15.06 -10.59 23.29
CA ALA A 469 -16.25 -10.86 22.49
C ALA A 469 -17.47 -10.05 22.98
N GLU A 470 -17.73 -10.03 24.29
CA GLU A 470 -18.81 -9.21 24.87
C GLU A 470 -18.62 -7.71 24.59
N ARG A 471 -17.40 -7.20 24.76
CA ARG A 471 -17.06 -5.81 24.44
C ARG A 471 -17.29 -5.50 22.96
N LEU A 472 -16.87 -6.40 22.07
CA LEU A 472 -17.00 -6.21 20.62
C LEU A 472 -18.47 -6.21 20.21
N ARG A 473 -19.27 -7.13 20.75
CA ARG A 473 -20.72 -7.19 20.51
C ARG A 473 -21.42 -5.92 20.97
N GLY A 474 -21.10 -5.43 22.17
CA GLY A 474 -21.65 -4.18 22.70
C GLY A 474 -21.30 -2.97 21.83
N LEU A 475 -20.03 -2.85 21.44
CA LEU A 475 -19.56 -1.77 20.58
C LEU A 475 -20.21 -1.79 19.19
N LEU A 476 -20.36 -2.98 18.59
CA LEU A 476 -21.06 -3.11 17.30
C LEU A 476 -22.53 -2.69 17.41
N ALA A 477 -23.23 -3.06 18.48
CA ALA A 477 -24.61 -2.64 18.72
C ALA A 477 -24.74 -1.12 18.89
N GLU A 478 -23.81 -0.46 19.59
CA GLU A 478 -23.77 1.00 19.69
C GLU A 478 -23.56 1.67 18.32
N ILE A 479 -22.62 1.15 17.54
CA ILE A 479 -22.27 1.70 16.23
C ILE A 479 -23.41 1.53 15.24
N ASP A 480 -24.12 0.39 15.26
CA ASP A 480 -25.25 0.14 14.35
C ASP A 480 -26.31 1.24 14.45
N GLY A 481 -26.61 1.69 15.69
CA GLY A 481 -27.53 2.79 15.98
C GLY A 481 -27.10 4.18 15.50
N ILE A 482 -25.89 4.35 14.94
CA ILE A 482 -25.42 5.63 14.38
C ILE A 482 -25.93 5.76 12.93
N HIS A 483 -26.75 6.78 12.67
CA HIS A 483 -27.26 7.06 11.31
C HIS A 483 -26.33 7.93 10.45
N ASP A 484 -25.42 8.68 11.08
CA ASP A 484 -24.43 9.51 10.38
C ASP A 484 -23.24 8.62 9.96
N GLU A 485 -23.10 8.37 8.66
CA GLU A 485 -22.06 7.49 8.12
C GLU A 485 -20.64 7.98 8.44
N SER A 486 -20.42 9.30 8.47
CA SER A 486 -19.10 9.86 8.77
C SER A 486 -18.71 9.59 10.22
N LYS A 487 -19.67 9.74 11.16
CA LYS A 487 -19.47 9.39 12.57
C LYS A 487 -19.31 7.88 12.76
N LYS A 488 -20.11 7.07 12.05
CA LYS A 488 -20.03 5.61 12.07
C LYS A 488 -18.64 5.13 11.61
N ALA A 489 -18.15 5.63 10.48
CA ALA A 489 -16.82 5.30 9.97
C ALA A 489 -15.68 5.72 10.93
N ARG A 490 -15.80 6.89 11.57
CA ARG A 490 -14.82 7.35 12.57
C ARG A 490 -14.79 6.44 13.81
N ARG A 491 -15.95 6.08 14.38
CA ARG A 491 -16.04 5.11 15.50
C ARG A 491 -15.47 3.74 15.12
N LEU A 492 -15.71 3.27 13.89
CA LEU A 492 -15.12 2.03 13.39
C LEU A 492 -13.58 2.11 13.30
N ALA A 493 -13.05 3.25 12.85
CA ALA A 493 -11.60 3.47 12.76
C ALA A 493 -10.91 3.60 14.13
N ASP A 494 -11.52 4.31 15.08
CA ASP A 494 -10.93 4.57 16.40
C ASP A 494 -11.11 3.38 17.34
N ASP A 495 -12.35 2.90 17.49
CA ASP A 495 -12.70 2.01 18.59
C ASP A 495 -12.66 0.54 18.15
N VAL A 496 -13.29 0.21 17.01
CA VAL A 496 -13.38 -1.18 16.55
C VAL A 496 -12.02 -1.72 16.13
N ARG A 497 -11.24 -0.97 15.34
CA ARG A 497 -9.87 -1.41 14.96
C ARG A 497 -8.98 -1.66 16.17
N THR A 498 -9.03 -0.78 17.17
CA THR A 498 -8.26 -0.94 18.42
C THR A 498 -8.69 -2.20 19.16
N LEU A 499 -10.00 -2.40 19.32
CA LEU A 499 -10.54 -3.60 19.97
C LEU A 499 -10.23 -4.89 19.20
N LEU A 500 -10.24 -4.87 17.86
CA LEU A 500 -9.86 -6.04 17.05
C LEU A 500 -8.39 -6.43 17.25
N ALA A 501 -7.50 -5.45 17.43
CA ALA A 501 -6.09 -5.73 17.76
C ALA A 501 -5.94 -6.38 19.16
N GLU A 502 -6.71 -5.91 20.15
CA GLU A 502 -6.75 -6.52 21.49
C GLU A 502 -7.32 -7.94 21.43
N VAL A 503 -8.44 -8.13 20.74
CA VAL A 503 -9.08 -9.43 20.52
C VAL A 503 -8.09 -10.43 19.92
N ARG A 504 -7.41 -10.01 18.85
CA ARG A 504 -6.39 -10.83 18.19
C ARG A 504 -5.30 -11.23 19.17
N THR A 505 -4.77 -10.29 19.95
CA THR A 505 -3.74 -10.56 20.94
C THR A 505 -4.17 -11.65 21.94
N SER A 506 -5.42 -11.59 22.40
CA SER A 506 -5.99 -12.61 23.30
C SER A 506 -6.14 -13.97 22.63
N ALA A 507 -6.64 -14.02 21.40
CA ALA A 507 -6.82 -15.26 20.64
C ALA A 507 -5.48 -15.91 20.27
N ASP A 508 -4.50 -15.13 19.79
CA ASP A 508 -3.17 -15.59 19.42
C ASP A 508 -2.40 -16.14 20.64
N ARG A 509 -2.65 -15.59 21.84
CA ARG A 509 -2.12 -16.15 23.08
C ARG A 509 -2.70 -17.54 23.37
N LEU A 510 -4.00 -17.75 23.14
CA LEU A 510 -4.63 -19.05 23.31
C LEU A 510 -4.11 -20.06 22.27
N GLU A 511 -3.92 -19.68 21.01
CA GLU A 511 -3.36 -20.53 19.97
C GLU A 511 -2.04 -21.21 20.41
N ASN A 512 -1.20 -20.47 21.16
CA ASN A 512 0.08 -20.94 21.66
C ASN A 512 -0.02 -21.82 22.92
N LEU A 513 -1.15 -21.84 23.61
CA LEU A 513 -1.37 -22.63 24.84
C LEU A 513 -2.12 -23.94 24.58
N LEU A 514 -2.93 -23.95 23.52
CA LEU A 514 -3.73 -25.09 23.09
C LEU A 514 -2.86 -26.16 22.41
N GLU A 515 -3.28 -27.41 22.55
CA GLU A 515 -2.77 -28.50 21.73
C GLU A 515 -3.07 -28.23 20.26
N ASP A 516 -2.12 -28.58 19.39
CA ASP A 516 -2.18 -28.30 17.96
C ASP A 516 -3.45 -28.83 17.30
N GLY A 517 -3.81 -30.10 17.56
CA GLY A 517 -5.02 -30.73 17.01
C GLY A 517 -6.34 -30.23 17.64
N THR A 518 -6.27 -29.44 18.72
CA THR A 518 -7.46 -28.80 19.31
C THR A 518 -7.73 -27.43 18.70
N TRP A 519 -6.69 -26.77 18.17
CA TRP A 519 -6.82 -25.46 17.52
C TRP A 519 -7.60 -25.59 16.20
N PRO A 520 -8.66 -24.78 15.98
CA PRO A 520 -9.61 -25.04 14.90
C PRO A 520 -9.20 -24.45 13.53
N LEU A 521 -8.17 -23.61 13.48
CA LEU A 521 -7.79 -22.88 12.28
C LEU A 521 -6.40 -23.30 11.81
N PRO A 522 -6.14 -23.43 10.50
CA PRO A 522 -4.78 -23.53 9.99
C PRO A 522 -3.89 -22.42 10.53
N LYS A 523 -2.74 -22.81 11.08
CA LYS A 523 -1.73 -21.91 11.64
C LYS A 523 -0.92 -21.27 10.52
N TYR A 524 -0.34 -20.11 10.80
CA TYR A 524 0.50 -19.40 9.82
C TYR A 524 1.64 -20.28 9.30
N ARG A 525 2.27 -21.09 10.17
CA ARG A 525 3.36 -21.99 9.77
C ARG A 525 2.95 -23.03 8.71
N GLU A 526 1.67 -23.40 8.68
CA GLU A 526 1.12 -24.37 7.74
C GLU A 526 0.81 -23.69 6.40
N MET A 527 0.17 -22.52 6.46
CA MET A 527 -0.23 -21.78 5.27
C MET A 527 0.94 -21.17 4.49
N LEU A 528 2.03 -20.80 5.18
CA LEU A 528 3.12 -20.02 4.60
C LEU A 528 4.31 -20.87 4.10
N PHE A 529 4.44 -22.12 4.56
CA PHE A 529 5.65 -22.92 4.31
C PHE A 529 5.38 -24.34 3.81
N VAL A 530 4.16 -24.85 3.92
CA VAL A 530 3.82 -26.16 3.36
C VAL A 530 3.65 -26.00 1.84
N ARG A 531 4.45 -26.75 1.08
CA ARG A 531 4.59 -26.63 -0.38
C ARG A 531 3.96 -27.79 -1.11
#